data_AF-A0A2K3JZR3-F1
#
_entry.id   AF-A0A2K3JZR3-F1
#
_cell.length_a   1.000
_cell.length_b   1.000
_cell.length_c   1.000
_cell.angle_alpha   90.00
_cell.angle_beta   90.00
_cell.angle_gamma   90.00
#
_symmetry.space_group_name_H-M   'P 1'
#
loop_
_entity.id
_entity.type
_entity.pdbx_description
1 polymer ?
#
loop_
_entity_poly.entity_id
_entity_poly.type
_entity_poly.pdbx_seq_one_letter_code
_entity_poly.pdbx_strand_id
1 'polypeptide(L)'
;MFLIGLSLPLYVVHFVNKPLSILDFMAIAVCLSGIVIAYFADTQLHDFMSRNNKLKELGKPVVSVLDSGLWYYCRHPNYFGETLWWWGLVVFAWSLGHGWTFIGAFVNTLCLAYVTRLVEERMLKQESRAKAFRLYQKTTSVWIPWFKSFPSEVKNKNA
;
A
#
# COMPACT_ATOMS: atom_id res chain seq x y z
N MET A 1 -11.44 -21.47 -2.77
CA MET A 1 -11.76 -20.48 -1.73
C MET A 1 -11.57 -19.04 -2.22
N PHE A 2 -10.37 -18.60 -2.63
CA PHE A 2 -10.15 -17.23 -3.15
C PHE A 2 -11.00 -16.85 -4.39
N LEU A 3 -11.14 -17.77 -5.36
CA LEU A 3 -11.96 -17.56 -6.56
C LEU A 3 -13.46 -17.42 -6.26
N ILE A 4 -13.97 -18.13 -5.26
CA ILE A 4 -15.37 -18.06 -4.82
C ILE A 4 -15.65 -16.70 -4.17
N GLY A 5 -14.69 -16.20 -3.37
CA GLY A 5 -14.74 -14.87 -2.78
C GLY A 5 -14.74 -13.75 -3.83
N LEU A 6 -13.96 -13.90 -4.90
CA LEU A 6 -13.92 -12.94 -6.02
C LEU A 6 -15.20 -12.96 -6.87
N SER A 7 -15.88 -14.10 -6.99
CA SER A 7 -17.10 -14.24 -7.80
C SER A 7 -18.39 -13.87 -7.05
N LEU A 8 -18.39 -13.85 -5.71
CA LEU A 8 -19.56 -13.53 -4.88
C LEU A 8 -20.13 -12.13 -5.15
N PRO A 9 -19.32 -11.06 -5.27
CA PRO A 9 -19.82 -9.74 -5.65
C PRO A 9 -20.47 -9.74 -7.05
N LEU A 10 -19.88 -10.43 -8.02
CA LEU A 10 -20.43 -10.56 -9.38
C LEU A 10 -21.76 -11.33 -9.39
N TYR A 11 -21.88 -12.35 -8.55
CA TYR A 11 -23.13 -13.10 -8.38
C TYR A 11 -24.26 -12.22 -7.83
N VAL A 12 -23.98 -11.39 -6.81
CA VAL A 12 -24.98 -10.48 -6.22
C VAL A 12 -25.41 -9.41 -7.23
N VAL A 13 -24.47 -8.86 -8.01
CA VAL A 13 -24.77 -7.87 -9.06
C VAL A 13 -25.65 -8.46 -10.17
N HIS A 14 -25.49 -9.74 -10.51
CA HIS A 14 -26.34 -10.40 -11.51
C HIS A 14 -27.76 -10.71 -11.00
N PHE A 15 -27.92 -11.00 -9.70
CA PHE A 15 -29.20 -11.42 -9.12
C PHE A 15 -30.05 -10.27 -8.55
N VAL A 16 -29.45 -9.14 -8.18
CA VAL A 16 -30.15 -8.02 -7.55
C VAL A 16 -30.42 -6.92 -8.58
N ASN A 17 -31.67 -6.84 -9.05
CA ASN A 17 -32.17 -5.74 -9.88
C ASN A 17 -32.42 -4.48 -9.03
N LYS A 18 -31.35 -3.84 -8.56
CA LYS A 18 -31.40 -2.46 -8.02
C LYS A 18 -30.69 -1.51 -8.98
N PRO A 19 -31.20 -0.28 -9.18
CA PRO A 19 -30.48 0.73 -9.94
C PRO A 19 -29.18 1.09 -9.22
N LEU A 20 -28.11 1.29 -9.98
CA LEU A 20 -26.82 1.71 -9.45
C LEU A 20 -26.94 3.08 -8.77
N SER A 21 -26.47 3.15 -7.54
CA SER A 21 -26.38 4.39 -6.77
C SER A 21 -25.08 5.12 -7.05
N ILE A 22 -25.04 6.42 -6.78
CA ILE A 22 -23.80 7.23 -6.78
C ILE A 22 -22.74 6.60 -5.86
N LEU A 23 -23.16 5.98 -4.75
CA LEU A 23 -22.27 5.26 -3.84
C LEU A 23 -21.55 4.09 -4.50
N ASP A 24 -22.20 3.40 -5.44
CA ASP A 24 -21.60 2.27 -6.14
C ASP A 24 -20.50 2.78 -7.09
N PHE A 25 -20.73 3.90 -7.78
CA PHE A 25 -19.69 4.53 -8.60
C PHE A 25 -18.50 5.02 -7.76
N MET A 26 -18.74 5.59 -6.57
CA MET A 26 -17.66 5.96 -5.65
C MET A 26 -16.88 4.74 -5.17
N ALA A 27 -17.56 3.65 -4.83
CA ALA A 27 -16.93 2.40 -4.43
C ALA A 27 -16.06 1.81 -5.55
N ILE A 28 -16.55 1.79 -6.79
CA ILE A 28 -15.78 1.39 -7.98
C ILE A 28 -14.51 2.23 -8.10
N ALA A 29 -14.63 3.56 -8.01
CA ALA A 29 -13.48 4.46 -8.15
C ALA A 29 -12.42 4.21 -7.06
N VAL A 30 -12.86 3.98 -5.82
CA VAL A 30 -11.96 3.65 -4.70
C VAL A 30 -11.27 2.30 -4.93
N CYS A 31 -12.00 1.27 -5.32
CA CYS A 31 -11.42 -0.05 -5.61
C CYS A 31 -10.42 -0.01 -6.77
N LEU A 32 -10.77 0.65 -7.88
CA LEU A 32 -9.91 0.77 -9.05
C LEU A 32 -8.64 1.56 -8.73
N SER A 33 -8.75 2.66 -7.97
CA SER A 33 -7.56 3.41 -7.55
C SER A 33 -6.66 2.56 -6.66
N GLY A 34 -7.23 1.75 -5.75
CA GLY A 34 -6.48 0.78 -4.95
C GLY A 34 -5.69 -0.23 -5.79
N ILE A 35 -6.32 -0.84 -6.80
CA ILE A 35 -5.66 -1.77 -7.74
C ILE A 35 -4.54 -1.08 -8.50
N VAL A 36 -4.80 0.11 -9.05
CA VAL A 36 -3.82 0.86 -9.84
C VAL A 36 -2.59 1.21 -8.99
N ILE A 37 -2.80 1.70 -7.77
CA ILE A 37 -1.71 2.03 -6.85
C ILE A 37 -0.91 0.77 -6.50
N ALA A 38 -1.57 -0.33 -6.15
CA ALA A 38 -0.90 -1.58 -5.81
C ALA A 38 -0.08 -2.13 -6.98
N TYR A 39 -0.65 -2.14 -8.18
CA TYR A 39 0.02 -2.57 -9.40
C TYR A 39 1.31 -1.77 -9.68
N PHE A 40 1.24 -0.44 -9.65
CA PHE A 40 2.41 0.40 -9.86
C PHE A 40 3.45 0.25 -8.74
N ALA A 41 3.00 0.15 -7.49
CA ALA A 41 3.87 -0.02 -6.33
C ALA A 41 4.68 -1.32 -6.40
N ASP A 42 4.00 -2.44 -6.71
CA ASP A 42 4.63 -3.75 -6.82
C ASP A 42 5.55 -3.85 -8.04
N THR A 43 5.17 -3.22 -9.17
CA THR A 43 6.05 -3.12 -10.35
C THR A 43 7.34 -2.38 -10.02
N GLN A 44 7.23 -1.21 -9.36
CA GLN A 44 8.41 -0.44 -8.92
C GLN A 44 9.30 -1.24 -7.96
N LEU A 45 8.70 -1.98 -7.03
CA LEU A 45 9.42 -2.82 -6.09
C LEU A 45 10.12 -4.00 -6.78
N HIS A 46 9.43 -4.66 -7.72
CA HIS A 46 9.96 -5.76 -8.50
C HIS A 46 11.18 -5.32 -9.31
N ASP A 47 11.07 -4.20 -10.03
CA ASP A 47 12.16 -3.65 -10.84
C ASP A 47 13.36 -3.27 -9.99
N PHE A 48 13.12 -2.67 -8.81
CA PHE A 48 14.15 -2.33 -7.85
C PHE A 48 14.89 -3.58 -7.34
N MET A 49 14.16 -4.63 -6.96
CA MET A 49 14.75 -5.90 -6.50
C MET A 49 15.53 -6.59 -7.62
N SER A 50 14.97 -6.67 -8.83
CA SER A 50 15.61 -7.25 -10.00
C SER A 50 16.92 -6.54 -10.34
N ARG A 51 16.92 -5.20 -10.34
CA ARG A 51 18.12 -4.38 -10.53
C ARG A 51 19.16 -4.63 -9.44
N ASN A 52 18.75 -4.68 -8.18
CA ASN A 52 19.67 -4.93 -7.07
C ASN A 52 20.29 -6.33 -7.11
N ASN A 53 19.52 -7.35 -7.51
CA ASN A 53 20.05 -8.70 -7.69
C ASN A 53 21.13 -8.72 -8.78
N LYS A 54 20.89 -8.09 -9.93
CA LYS A 54 21.90 -7.95 -11.00
C LYS A 54 23.16 -7.21 -10.53
N LEU A 55 23.01 -6.12 -9.76
CA LEU A 55 24.17 -5.40 -9.21
C LEU A 55 24.98 -6.28 -8.26
N LYS A 56 24.31 -7.09 -7.43
CA LYS A 56 24.96 -8.03 -6.51
C LYS A 56 25.73 -9.13 -7.25
N GLU A 57 25.16 -9.68 -8.33
CA GLU A 57 25.84 -10.66 -9.19
C GLU A 57 27.11 -10.08 -9.85
N LEU A 58 27.07 -8.79 -10.20
CA LEU A 58 28.19 -8.06 -10.80
C LEU A 58 29.21 -7.53 -9.76
N GLY A 59 29.03 -7.82 -8.46
CA GLY A 59 29.90 -7.31 -7.39
C GLY A 59 29.82 -5.80 -7.18
N LYS A 60 28.79 -5.13 -7.70
CA LYS A 60 28.59 -3.67 -7.61
C LYS A 60 27.81 -3.29 -6.35
N PRO A 61 27.99 -2.05 -5.84
CA PRO A 61 27.21 -1.57 -4.72
C PRO A 61 25.71 -1.55 -5.07
N VAL A 62 24.90 -2.14 -4.20
CA VAL A 62 23.43 -2.18 -4.33
C VAL A 62 22.80 -0.93 -3.76
N VAL A 63 21.60 -0.59 -4.23
CA VAL A 63 20.83 0.53 -3.68
C VAL A 63 20.10 0.07 -2.41
N SER A 64 20.33 0.78 -1.30
CA SER A 64 19.84 0.35 0.01
C SER A 64 18.34 0.59 0.25
N VAL A 65 17.69 1.55 -0.41
CA VAL A 65 16.25 1.84 -0.21
C VAL A 65 15.64 2.28 -1.54
N LEU A 66 14.40 1.89 -1.78
CA LEU A 66 13.58 2.43 -2.86
C LEU A 66 12.83 3.66 -2.32
N ASP A 67 13.23 4.86 -2.76
CA ASP A 67 12.67 6.12 -2.25
C ASP A 67 12.11 7.04 -3.35
N SER A 68 11.78 6.45 -4.51
CA SER A 68 11.27 7.12 -5.71
C SER A 68 9.88 6.61 -6.10
N GLY A 69 9.21 7.34 -7.02
CA GLY A 69 7.87 6.96 -7.48
C GLY A 69 6.84 7.00 -6.35
N LEU A 70 6.02 5.96 -6.22
CA LEU A 70 5.03 5.87 -5.14
C LEU A 70 5.67 5.70 -3.77
N TRP A 71 6.85 5.06 -3.74
CA TRP A 71 7.65 4.84 -2.54
C TRP A 71 8.29 6.14 -2.01
N TYR A 72 8.26 7.23 -2.78
CA TYR A 72 8.64 8.54 -2.26
C TYR A 72 7.63 9.09 -1.24
N TYR A 73 6.34 8.82 -1.44
CA TYR A 73 5.24 9.40 -0.67
C TYR A 73 4.81 8.54 0.52
N CYS A 74 4.98 7.23 0.40
CA CYS A 74 4.58 6.25 1.39
C CYS A 74 5.57 5.09 1.43
N ARG A 75 5.82 4.50 2.61
CA ARG A 75 6.73 3.36 2.76
C ARG A 75 6.15 2.04 2.30
N HIS A 76 4.82 1.90 2.25
CA HIS A 76 4.13 0.70 1.78
C HIS A 76 2.94 1.08 0.89
N PRO A 77 3.19 1.65 -0.30
CA PRO A 77 2.12 2.12 -1.18
C PRO A 77 1.24 0.97 -1.70
N ASN A 78 1.78 -0.23 -1.81
CA ASN A 78 1.00 -1.43 -2.14
C ASN A 78 -0.03 -1.78 -1.05
N TYR A 79 0.34 -1.69 0.23
CA TYR A 79 -0.59 -1.93 1.35
C TYR A 79 -1.66 -0.85 1.45
N PHE A 80 -1.33 0.39 1.06
CA PHE A 80 -2.33 1.44 0.90
C PHE A 80 -3.34 1.10 -0.21
N GLY A 81 -2.86 0.61 -1.35
CA GLY A 81 -3.74 0.13 -2.43
C GLY A 81 -4.66 -1.02 -1.99
N GLU A 82 -4.13 -1.98 -1.23
CA GLU A 82 -4.92 -3.06 -0.65
C GLU A 82 -5.96 -2.54 0.35
N THR A 83 -5.59 -1.56 1.19
CA THR A 83 -6.52 -0.92 2.12
C THR A 83 -7.66 -0.26 1.35
N LEU A 84 -7.36 0.52 0.30
CA LEU A 84 -8.40 1.14 -0.54
C LEU A 84 -9.33 0.11 -1.17
N TRP A 85 -8.80 -1.02 -1.64
CA TRP A 85 -9.62 -2.12 -2.16
C TRP A 85 -10.64 -2.62 -1.14
N TRP A 86 -10.19 -2.99 0.06
CA TRP A 86 -11.08 -3.53 1.10
C TRP A 86 -12.08 -2.51 1.61
N TRP A 87 -11.67 -1.26 1.79
CA TRP A 87 -12.58 -0.20 2.21
C TRP A 87 -13.57 0.19 1.11
N GLY A 88 -13.20 0.10 -0.17
CA GLY A 88 -14.13 0.24 -1.30
C GLY A 88 -15.21 -0.85 -1.30
N LEU A 89 -14.86 -2.10 -0.98
CA LEU A 89 -15.83 -3.19 -0.80
C LEU A 89 -16.80 -2.94 0.37
N VAL A 90 -16.34 -2.30 1.45
CA VAL A 90 -17.22 -1.88 2.54
C VAL A 90 -18.23 -0.84 2.08
N VAL A 91 -17.82 0.11 1.23
CA VAL A 91 -18.75 1.12 0.66
C VAL A 91 -19.84 0.45 -0.18
N PHE A 92 -19.50 -0.56 -0.99
CA PHE A 92 -20.48 -1.38 -1.71
C PHE A 92 -21.43 -2.12 -0.77
N ALA A 93 -20.90 -2.79 0.25
CA ALA A 93 -21.74 -3.53 1.18
C ALA A 93 -22.66 -2.58 1.98
N TRP A 94 -22.18 -1.37 2.29
CA TRP A 94 -22.96 -0.34 2.94
C TRP A 94 -24.13 0.14 2.08
N SER A 95 -23.94 0.30 0.75
CA SER A 95 -25.03 0.67 -0.17
C SER A 95 -26.15 -0.37 -0.21
N LEU A 96 -25.81 -1.64 0.07
CA LEU A 96 -26.75 -2.76 0.16
C LEU A 96 -27.36 -2.96 1.57
N GLY A 97 -26.99 -2.15 2.56
CA GLY A 97 -27.48 -2.26 3.94
C GLY A 97 -26.68 -3.25 4.81
N HIS A 98 -25.55 -3.75 4.33
CA HIS A 98 -24.66 -4.68 5.04
C HIS A 98 -23.44 -3.97 5.64
N GLY A 99 -23.69 -2.91 6.42
CA GLY A 99 -22.64 -2.09 7.01
C GLY A 99 -21.67 -2.85 7.93
N TRP A 100 -22.12 -3.95 8.56
CA TRP A 100 -21.31 -4.82 9.45
C TRP A 100 -20.04 -5.38 8.80
N THR A 101 -19.98 -5.41 7.47
CA THR A 101 -18.79 -5.85 6.70
C THR A 101 -17.54 -5.01 6.96
N PHE A 102 -17.68 -3.82 7.54
CA PHE A 102 -16.54 -2.99 7.96
C PHE A 102 -15.57 -3.73 8.90
N ILE A 103 -16.06 -4.69 9.68
CA ILE A 103 -15.23 -5.51 10.58
C ILE A 103 -14.16 -6.27 9.79
N GLY A 104 -14.49 -6.77 8.60
CA GLY A 104 -13.54 -7.48 7.74
C GLY A 104 -12.41 -6.57 7.27
N ALA A 105 -12.74 -5.39 6.73
CA ALA A 105 -11.74 -4.41 6.31
C ALA A 105 -10.90 -3.89 7.48
N PHE A 106 -11.51 -3.72 8.65
CA PHE A 106 -10.81 -3.32 9.87
C PHE A 106 -9.80 -4.38 10.32
N VAL A 107 -10.19 -5.66 10.37
CA VAL A 107 -9.28 -6.77 10.68
C VAL A 107 -8.17 -6.88 9.63
N ASN A 108 -8.47 -6.72 8.34
CA ASN A 108 -7.44 -6.71 7.29
C ASN A 108 -6.44 -5.58 7.50
N THR A 109 -6.92 -4.39 7.85
CA THR A 109 -6.09 -3.24 8.18
C THR A 109 -5.18 -3.56 9.37
N LEU A 110 -5.70 -4.14 10.46
CA LEU A 110 -4.85 -4.54 11.60
C LEU A 110 -3.79 -5.58 11.22
N CYS A 111 -4.15 -6.56 10.38
CA CYS A 111 -3.21 -7.56 9.88
C CYS A 111 -2.07 -6.91 9.08
N LEU A 112 -2.41 -6.01 8.15
CA LEU A 112 -1.40 -5.25 7.39
C LEU A 112 -0.51 -4.42 8.31
N ALA A 113 -1.05 -3.83 9.37
CA ALA A 113 -0.25 -3.04 10.32
C ALA A 113 0.79 -3.91 11.02
N TYR A 114 0.39 -5.12 11.41
CA TYR A 114 1.29 -6.10 12.00
C TYR A 114 2.36 -6.57 11.00
N VAL A 115 1.96 -6.92 9.77
CA VAL A 115 2.90 -7.33 8.71
C VAL A 115 3.89 -6.21 8.39
N THR A 116 3.42 -4.97 8.29
CA THR A 116 4.26 -3.77 8.09
C THR A 116 5.37 -3.72 9.13
N ARG A 117 5.02 -3.88 10.42
CA ARG A 117 5.99 -3.89 11.51
C ARG A 117 7.03 -5.00 11.33
N LEU A 118 6.61 -6.23 11.04
CA LEU A 118 7.53 -7.36 10.84
C LEU A 118 8.50 -7.13 9.68
N VAL A 119 8.01 -6.57 8.58
CA VAL A 119 8.81 -6.26 7.38
C VAL A 119 9.83 -5.17 7.68
N GLU A 120 9.43 -4.09 8.35
CA GLU A 120 10.35 -3.00 8.73
C GLU A 120 11.41 -3.48 9.73
N GLU A 121 11.04 -4.29 10.73
CA GLU A 121 11.98 -4.90 11.67
C GLU A 121 13.00 -5.80 10.94
N ARG A 122 12.57 -6.56 9.93
CA ARG A 122 13.46 -7.38 9.11
C ARG A 122 14.44 -6.54 8.29
N MET A 123 13.99 -5.41 7.74
CA MET A 123 14.87 -4.48 7.02
C MET A 123 15.92 -3.84 7.94
N LEU A 124 15.54 -3.51 9.17
CA LEU A 124 16.45 -2.93 10.17
C LEU A 124 17.51 -3.90 10.69
N LYS A 125 17.30 -5.22 10.60
CA LYS A 125 18.30 -6.24 10.95
C LYS A 125 19.47 -6.32 9.98
N GLN A 126 19.33 -5.77 8.76
CA GLN A 126 20.42 -5.74 7.78
C GLN A 126 21.25 -4.46 7.95
N GLU A 127 22.42 -4.54 8.60
CA GLU A 127 23.23 -3.36 8.94
C GLU A 127 23.57 -2.47 7.73
N SER A 128 23.87 -3.08 6.58
CA SER A 128 24.19 -2.38 5.33
C SER A 128 23.07 -1.48 4.82
N ARG A 129 21.80 -1.81 5.14
CA ARG A 129 20.61 -1.05 4.72
C ARG A 129 19.95 -0.29 5.87
N ALA A 130 20.20 -0.69 7.12
CA ALA A 130 19.55 -0.15 8.31
C ALA A 130 19.74 1.36 8.45
N LYS A 131 20.95 1.90 8.20
CA LYS A 131 21.21 3.34 8.31
C LYS A 131 20.39 4.15 7.30
N ALA A 132 20.35 3.72 6.04
CA ALA A 132 19.56 4.36 4.99
C ALA A 132 18.05 4.23 5.27
N PHE A 133 17.60 3.05 5.71
CA PHE A 133 16.19 2.80 6.02
C PHE A 133 15.69 3.62 7.21
N ARG A 134 16.50 3.82 8.26
CA ARG A 134 16.15 4.72 9.38
C ARG A 134 15.96 6.17 8.93
N LEU A 135 16.77 6.65 7.98
CA LEU A 135 16.58 8.00 7.42
C LEU A 135 15.28 8.07 6.62
N TYR A 136 14.98 7.03 5.86
CA TYR A 136 13.73 6.91 5.12
C TYR A 136 12.49 6.87 6.04
N GLN A 137 12.54 6.14 7.16
CA GLN A 137 11.47 6.12 8.17
C GLN A 137 11.17 7.49 8.80
N LYS A 138 12.18 8.36 8.93
CA LYS A 138 12.02 9.72 9.48
C LYS A 138 11.38 10.72 8.51
N THR A 139 11.52 10.46 7.21
CA THR A 139 11.12 11.40 6.17
C THR A 139 9.84 11.00 5.46
N THR A 140 9.48 9.71 5.49
CA THR A 140 8.40 9.15 4.66
C THR A 140 7.32 8.53 5.53
N SER A 141 6.06 8.85 5.23
CA SER A 141 4.88 8.30 5.92
C SER A 141 4.76 6.79 5.77
N VAL A 142 4.25 6.09 6.78
CA VAL A 142 4.15 4.62 6.77
C VAL A 142 3.17 4.14 5.69
N TRP A 143 1.95 4.69 5.68
CA TRP A 143 0.81 4.16 4.93
C TRP A 143 0.06 5.20 4.09
N ILE A 144 -0.17 6.39 4.63
CA ILE A 144 -0.90 7.42 3.89
C ILE A 144 0.11 8.18 3.02
N PRO A 145 -0.07 8.23 1.69
CA PRO A 145 0.80 9.02 0.81
C PRO A 145 0.86 10.46 1.27
N TRP A 146 2.04 10.92 1.66
CA TRP A 146 2.27 12.29 2.13
C TRP A 146 3.62 12.82 1.67
N PHE A 147 3.76 14.14 1.60
CA PHE A 147 5.03 14.77 1.23
C PHE A 147 6.10 14.50 2.29
N LYS A 148 7.35 14.34 1.84
CA LYS A 148 8.47 14.06 2.75
C LYS A 148 8.64 15.17 3.79
N SER A 149 8.76 14.77 5.05
CA SER A 149 9.20 15.66 6.13
C SER A 149 10.71 15.82 6.03
N PHE A 150 11.18 17.04 5.76
CA PHE A 150 12.61 17.34 5.85
C PHE A 150 13.01 17.48 7.33
N PRO A 151 14.02 16.74 7.82
CA PRO A 151 14.52 16.95 9.16
C PRO A 151 15.03 18.40 9.29
N SER A 152 14.60 19.07 10.35
CA SER A 152 14.82 20.48 10.65
C SER A 152 16.29 20.91 10.76
N GLU A 153 17.24 19.98 10.74
CA GLU A 153 18.68 20.25 10.85
C GLU A 153 19.29 20.99 9.66
N VAL A 154 18.64 21.00 8.49
CA VAL A 154 19.12 21.78 7.34
C VAL A 154 18.74 23.26 7.45
N LYS A 155 17.76 23.61 8.28
CA LYS A 155 17.26 24.99 8.39
C LYS A 155 18.16 25.91 9.24
N ASN A 156 19.05 25.35 10.06
CA ASN A 156 19.85 26.09 11.04
C ASN A 156 21.33 26.30 10.64
N LYS A 157 21.74 25.97 9.42
CA LYS A 157 23.09 26.28 8.92
C LYS A 157 23.19 27.55 8.08
N ASN A 158 22.07 28.24 7.86
CA ASN A 158 21.99 29.45 7.03
C ASN A 158 21.35 30.65 7.78
N ALA A 159 21.46 30.71 9.11
CA ALA A 159 21.02 31.84 9.93
C ALA A 159 22.20 32.46 10.66
#